data_AF-A0AAD6Y0M4-F1
#
_entry.id   AF-A0AAD6Y0M4-F1
#
_cell.length_a   1.000
_cell.length_b   1.000
_cell.length_c   1.000
_cell.angle_alpha   90.00
_cell.angle_beta   90.00
_cell.angle_gamma   90.00
#
_symmetry.space_group_name_H-M   'P 1'
#
loop_
_entity.id
_entity.type
_entity.pdbx_description
1 polymer ?
#
loop_
_entity_poly.entity_id
_entity_poly.type
_entity_poly.pdbx_seq_one_letter_code
_entity_poly.pdbx_strand_id
1 'polypeptide(L)'
;MEEVGPLASGATANITQECDVPMAGDMQHCRRAVPYPHKMRIDLQNLTLLHCTPLFLAHPDFPASLPRVTILRLFGSRSHIHFGTVFAQFPRLQELTYDAWNRLSPPTGGEPVPLSLIRLHSAVTVVRDWIPIEDHFTLLGSPAFPEVKRIVLYGTWHRVVADAHFLRFRSALHARGCQLEFPEGNVLSP
;
A
#
# COMPACT_ATOMS: atom_id res chain seq x y z
N MET A 1 -23.51 -4.13 33.98
CA MET A 1 -22.99 -5.45 33.60
C MET A 1 -22.75 -5.37 32.10
N GLU A 2 -21.57 -4.87 31.71
CA GLU A 2 -21.20 -4.70 30.29
C GLU A 2 -20.71 -6.06 29.79
N GLU A 3 -21.38 -6.59 28.76
CA GLU A 3 -20.92 -7.77 28.03
C GLU A 3 -19.63 -7.42 27.27
N VAL A 4 -18.52 -7.98 27.73
CA VAL A 4 -17.28 -8.00 26.98
C VAL A 4 -17.44 -9.05 25.88
N GLY A 5 -17.79 -8.59 24.68
CA GLY A 5 -17.88 -9.44 23.48
C GLY A 5 -16.53 -10.06 23.11
N PRO A 6 -16.51 -11.26 22.49
CA PRO A 6 -15.28 -11.97 22.20
C PRO A 6 -14.41 -11.24 21.15
N LEU A 7 -13.13 -11.06 21.46
CA LEU A 7 -12.10 -10.62 20.52
C LEU A 7 -11.97 -11.65 19.39
N ALA A 8 -12.38 -11.29 18.18
CA ALA A 8 -12.20 -12.11 17.00
C ALA A 8 -10.70 -12.28 16.69
N SER A 9 -10.20 -13.50 16.84
CA SER A 9 -8.85 -13.89 16.43
C SER A 9 -8.75 -13.89 14.90
N GLY A 10 -8.33 -12.78 14.30
CA GLY A 10 -8.06 -12.68 12.87
C GLY A 10 -6.78 -13.43 12.46
N ALA A 11 -6.86 -14.25 11.42
CA ALA A 11 -5.68 -14.93 10.88
C ALA A 11 -4.78 -13.92 10.14
N THR A 12 -3.49 -13.89 10.50
CA THR A 12 -2.45 -13.10 9.83
C THR A 12 -1.60 -14.04 8.99
N ALA A 13 -1.48 -13.78 7.69
CA ALA A 13 -0.50 -14.46 6.84
C ALA A 13 0.55 -13.46 6.35
N ASN A 14 1.80 -13.70 6.72
CA ASN A 14 2.94 -13.05 6.09
C ASN A 14 3.35 -13.92 4.91
N ILE A 15 2.86 -13.59 3.71
CA ILE A 15 3.32 -14.25 2.48
C ILE A 15 4.49 -13.43 1.96
N THR A 16 5.64 -13.57 2.62
CA THR A 16 6.90 -13.06 2.09
C THR A 16 7.39 -14.12 1.12
N GLN A 17 7.00 -14.00 -0.16
CA GLN A 17 7.72 -14.73 -1.20
C GLN A 17 9.08 -14.03 -1.33
N GLU A 18 10.07 -14.51 -0.59
CA GLU A 18 11.47 -14.23 -0.89
C GLU A 18 11.75 -14.89 -2.24
N CYS A 19 11.43 -14.16 -3.31
CA CYS A 19 12.04 -14.43 -4.59
C CYS A 19 13.52 -14.09 -4.39
N ASP A 20 14.33 -15.11 -4.09
CA ASP A 20 15.77 -15.06 -4.35
C ASP A 20 15.94 -14.79 -5.84
N VAL A 21 15.90 -13.52 -6.23
CA VAL A 21 16.28 -13.08 -7.57
C VAL A 21 17.80 -13.13 -7.56
N PRO A 22 18.45 -14.09 -8.25
CA PRO A 22 19.90 -14.12 -8.29
C PRO A 22 20.39 -12.78 -8.84
N MET A 23 21.15 -12.07 -8.01
CA MET A 23 21.85 -10.84 -8.40
C MET A 23 22.66 -11.12 -9.66
N ALA A 24 22.53 -10.23 -10.65
CA ALA A 24 23.08 -10.36 -11.99
C ALA A 24 24.58 -10.73 -11.98
N GLY A 25 24.84 -12.01 -12.19
CA GLY A 25 26.16 -12.58 -12.45
C GLY A 25 25.97 -13.87 -13.26
N ASP A 26 26.23 -13.80 -14.56
CA ASP A 26 26.27 -14.91 -15.53
C ASP A 26 25.01 -15.80 -15.65
N MET A 27 24.00 -15.23 -16.31
CA MET A 27 22.90 -15.99 -16.93
C MET A 27 23.37 -16.72 -18.18
N GLN A 28 23.93 -17.92 -18.04
CA GLN A 28 23.93 -18.85 -19.17
C GLN A 28 23.65 -20.32 -18.89
N HIS A 29 23.63 -20.82 -17.65
CA HIS A 29 23.59 -22.30 -17.44
C HIS A 29 22.80 -22.83 -16.23
N CYS A 30 21.57 -22.35 -15.96
CA CYS A 30 20.71 -23.02 -14.97
C CYS A 30 19.21 -23.00 -15.34
N ARG A 31 18.81 -23.80 -16.34
CA ARG A 31 17.40 -24.22 -16.56
C ARG A 31 17.13 -25.59 -15.94
N ARG A 32 17.41 -25.78 -14.66
CA ARG A 32 16.85 -26.93 -13.92
C ARG A 32 15.66 -26.42 -13.12
N ALA A 33 14.46 -26.64 -13.68
CA ALA A 33 13.21 -26.47 -12.95
C ALA A 33 13.24 -27.40 -11.74
N VAL A 34 13.54 -26.86 -10.56
CA VAL A 34 13.33 -27.58 -9.32
C VAL A 34 11.82 -27.67 -9.13
N PRO A 35 11.21 -28.87 -9.06
CA PRO A 35 9.79 -28.99 -8.77
C PRO A 35 9.58 -28.46 -7.36
N TYR A 36 8.94 -27.28 -7.24
CA TYR A 36 8.56 -26.70 -5.95
C TYR A 36 7.68 -27.71 -5.20
N PRO A 37 8.20 -28.33 -4.12
CA PRO A 37 7.45 -29.36 -3.42
C PRO A 37 6.42 -28.67 -2.52
N HIS A 38 5.20 -29.20 -2.55
CA HIS A 38 4.06 -28.83 -1.72
C HIS A 38 3.44 -27.46 -2.06
N LYS A 39 2.34 -27.55 -2.80
CA LYS A 39 1.32 -26.49 -2.94
C LYS A 39 0.76 -26.23 -1.53
N MET A 40 1.41 -25.35 -0.76
CA MET A 40 0.92 -24.90 0.53
C MET A 40 -0.44 -24.24 0.27
N ARG A 41 -1.52 -24.95 0.60
CA ARG A 41 -2.90 -24.45 0.46
C ARG A 41 -3.14 -23.46 1.58
N ILE A 42 -2.61 -22.25 1.44
CA ILE A 42 -2.96 -21.13 2.30
C ILE A 42 -4.41 -20.78 1.99
N ASP A 43 -5.27 -20.85 2.99
CA ASP A 43 -6.65 -20.38 2.85
C ASP A 43 -6.67 -18.84 2.90
N LEU A 44 -6.68 -18.24 1.71
CA LEU A 44 -6.70 -16.79 1.56
C LEU A 44 -8.08 -16.18 1.90
N GLN A 45 -9.16 -16.98 1.95
CA GLN A 45 -10.52 -16.46 2.11
C GLN A 45 -10.79 -15.91 3.51
N ASN A 46 -10.04 -16.40 4.50
CA ASN A 46 -10.14 -15.96 5.90
C ASN A 46 -9.10 -14.88 6.28
N LEU A 47 -8.30 -14.42 5.32
CA LEU A 47 -7.23 -13.47 5.56
C LEU A 47 -7.77 -12.06 5.84
N THR A 48 -7.32 -11.44 6.93
CA THR A 48 -7.66 -10.04 7.27
C THR A 48 -6.53 -9.06 6.98
N LEU A 49 -5.27 -9.55 7.00
CA LEU A 49 -4.08 -8.79 6.69
C LEU A 49 -3.30 -9.49 5.58
N LEU A 50 -2.99 -8.78 4.50
CA LEU A 50 -2.10 -9.25 3.45
C LEU A 50 -0.85 -8.38 3.36
N HIS A 51 0.32 -9.02 3.41
CA HIS A 51 1.60 -8.39 3.10
C HIS A 51 2.18 -9.08 1.87
N CYS A 52 2.40 -8.31 0.79
CA CYS A 52 2.96 -8.82 -0.46
C CYS A 52 3.63 -7.71 -1.28
N THR A 53 4.20 -8.07 -2.43
CA THR A 53 4.64 -7.08 -3.43
C THR A 53 3.47 -6.70 -4.35
N PRO A 54 3.47 -5.51 -4.99
CA PRO A 54 2.43 -5.17 -5.96
C PRO A 54 2.34 -6.15 -7.14
N LEU A 55 3.48 -6.74 -7.57
CA LEU A 55 3.51 -7.73 -8.64
C LEU A 55 2.75 -9.02 -8.28
N PHE A 56 2.72 -9.39 -7.01
CA PHE A 56 1.99 -10.57 -6.54
C PHE A 56 0.48 -10.46 -6.80
N LEU A 57 -0.08 -9.24 -6.68
CA LEU A 57 -1.50 -8.98 -6.94
C LEU A 57 -1.90 -9.16 -8.41
N ALA A 58 -0.94 -9.04 -9.32
CA ALA A 58 -1.12 -9.20 -10.76
C ALA A 58 -0.90 -10.65 -11.23
N HIS A 59 -0.55 -11.57 -10.33
CA HIS A 59 -0.29 -12.96 -10.70
C HIS A 59 -1.61 -13.64 -11.16
N PRO A 60 -1.61 -14.43 -12.26
CA PRO A 60 -2.83 -15.08 -12.77
C PRO A 60 -3.54 -16.01 -11.78
N ASP A 61 -2.78 -16.64 -10.90
CA ASP A 61 -3.32 -17.51 -9.83
C ASP A 61 -3.73 -16.76 -8.56
N PHE A 62 -3.53 -15.43 -8.50
CA PHE A 62 -3.97 -14.64 -7.36
C PHE A 62 -5.51 -14.54 -7.36
N PRO A 63 -6.19 -14.75 -6.22
CA PRO A 63 -7.64 -14.68 -6.17
C PRO A 63 -8.18 -13.34 -6.68
N ALA A 64 -9.22 -13.39 -7.50
CA ALA A 64 -9.86 -12.19 -8.04
C ALA A 64 -10.45 -11.28 -6.95
N SER A 65 -10.78 -11.83 -5.78
CA SER A 65 -11.28 -11.07 -4.63
C SER A 65 -10.93 -11.74 -3.31
N LEU A 66 -10.57 -10.93 -2.32
CA LEU A 66 -10.29 -11.30 -0.94
C LEU A 66 -11.10 -10.36 -0.01
N PRO A 67 -12.42 -10.61 0.16
CA PRO A 67 -13.34 -9.65 0.75
C PRO A 67 -13.15 -9.43 2.26
N ARG A 68 -12.34 -10.25 2.94
CA ARG A 68 -12.07 -10.13 4.37
C ARG A 68 -10.81 -9.33 4.69
N VAL A 69 -9.97 -9.04 3.69
CA VAL A 69 -8.76 -8.24 3.89
C VAL A 69 -9.16 -6.81 4.16
N THR A 70 -8.75 -6.32 5.33
CA THR A 70 -8.96 -4.94 5.80
C THR A 70 -7.66 -4.16 5.86
N ILE A 71 -6.52 -4.86 5.93
CA ILE A 71 -5.19 -4.27 5.97
C ILE A 71 -4.35 -4.85 4.83
N LEU A 72 -3.89 -3.98 3.92
CA LEU A 72 -2.99 -4.36 2.83
C LEU A 72 -1.66 -3.63 2.98
N ARG A 73 -0.58 -4.39 2.86
CA ARG A 73 0.80 -3.90 2.94
C ARG A 73 1.54 -4.29 1.67
N LEU A 74 1.80 -3.30 0.83
CA LEU A 74 2.47 -3.45 -0.45
C LEU A 74 3.91 -2.94 -0.33
N PHE A 75 4.86 -3.86 -0.23
CA PHE A 75 6.28 -3.52 -0.13
C PHE A 75 7.05 -4.10 -1.31
N GLY A 76 8.09 -3.39 -1.73
CA GLY A 76 8.91 -3.80 -2.86
C GLY A 76 9.06 -2.66 -3.87
N SER A 77 10.24 -2.56 -4.46
CA SER A 77 10.66 -1.34 -5.14
C SER A 77 9.97 -1.12 -6.49
N ARG A 78 9.42 0.09 -6.67
CA ARG A 78 9.12 0.74 -7.96
C ARG A 78 8.14 0.00 -8.87
N SER A 79 7.20 -0.72 -8.28
CA SER A 79 6.12 -1.34 -9.05
C SER A 79 4.99 -0.36 -9.31
N HIS A 80 4.11 -0.72 -10.23
CA HIS A 80 2.90 0.05 -10.52
C HIS A 80 1.74 -0.46 -9.66
N ILE A 81 1.09 0.41 -8.91
CA ILE A 81 -0.10 0.11 -8.12
C ILE A 81 -1.32 0.63 -8.88
N HIS A 82 -2.16 -0.31 -9.32
CA HIS A 82 -3.42 0.00 -9.98
C HIS A 82 -4.55 0.01 -8.94
N PHE A 83 -4.92 1.20 -8.45
CA PHE A 83 -5.89 1.31 -7.35
C PHE A 83 -7.27 0.74 -7.70
N GLY A 84 -7.71 0.81 -8.96
CA GLY A 84 -8.94 0.17 -9.40
C GLY A 84 -8.93 -1.35 -9.17
N THR A 85 -7.81 -2.01 -9.51
CA THR A 85 -7.61 -3.44 -9.26
C THR A 85 -7.56 -3.75 -7.77
N VAL A 86 -6.80 -2.96 -7.00
CA VAL A 86 -6.68 -3.12 -5.54
C VAL A 86 -8.06 -3.03 -4.89
N PHE A 87 -8.85 -2.00 -5.19
CA PHE A 87 -10.16 -1.80 -4.57
C PHE A 87 -11.19 -2.86 -5.01
N ALA A 88 -11.12 -3.35 -6.24
CA ALA A 88 -11.94 -4.48 -6.68
C ALA A 88 -11.57 -5.79 -5.97
N GLN A 89 -10.27 -6.05 -5.78
CA GLN A 89 -9.78 -7.23 -5.06
C GLN A 89 -10.08 -7.17 -3.56
N PHE A 90 -10.05 -5.97 -2.96
CA PHE A 90 -10.17 -5.76 -1.51
C PHE A 90 -11.31 -4.78 -1.17
N PRO A 91 -12.57 -5.17 -1.34
CA PRO A 91 -13.72 -4.26 -1.18
C PRO A 91 -13.95 -3.77 0.25
N ARG A 92 -13.30 -4.38 1.26
CA ARG A 92 -13.36 -3.98 2.67
C ARG A 92 -12.06 -3.37 3.18
N LEU A 93 -11.18 -2.94 2.27
CA LEU A 93 -9.89 -2.37 2.64
C LEU A 93 -10.08 -1.09 3.48
N GLN A 94 -9.43 -1.02 4.63
CA GLN A 94 -9.49 0.12 5.55
C GLN A 94 -8.12 0.76 5.74
N GLU A 95 -7.05 -0.04 5.70
CA GLU A 95 -5.68 0.41 5.84
C GLU A 95 -4.83 -0.05 4.67
N LEU A 96 -4.05 0.88 4.12
CA LEU A 96 -3.13 0.58 3.03
C LEU A 96 -1.74 1.12 3.31
N THR A 97 -0.72 0.27 3.20
CA THR A 97 0.68 0.66 3.34
C THR A 97 1.41 0.44 2.01
N TYR A 98 2.19 1.41 1.55
CA TYR A 98 3.08 1.23 0.41
C TYR A 98 4.23 2.24 0.37
N ASP A 99 5.22 1.98 -0.49
CA ASP A 99 6.36 2.88 -0.72
C ASP A 99 6.01 4.02 -1.70
N ALA A 100 6.48 5.24 -1.42
CA ALA A 100 6.31 6.42 -2.27
C ALA A 100 7.06 6.37 -3.60
N TRP A 101 7.85 5.31 -3.82
CA TRP A 101 8.50 5.05 -5.10
C TRP A 101 7.65 4.23 -6.07
N ASN A 102 6.49 3.75 -5.62
CA ASN A 102 5.56 3.08 -6.51
C ASN A 102 4.88 4.10 -7.42
N ARG A 103 4.72 3.72 -8.69
CA ARG A 103 3.88 4.48 -9.61
C ARG A 103 2.44 4.18 -9.29
N LEU A 104 1.55 5.15 -9.44
CA LEU A 104 0.14 4.99 -9.10
C LEU A 104 -0.75 5.24 -10.30
N SER A 105 -1.76 4.40 -10.48
CA SER A 105 -2.88 4.69 -11.39
C SER A 105 -4.15 4.97 -10.59
N PRO A 106 -4.92 6.02 -10.93
CA PRO A 106 -6.18 6.30 -10.26
C PRO A 106 -7.14 5.11 -10.38
N PRO A 107 -8.09 4.95 -9.43
CA PRO A 107 -9.17 4.01 -9.62
C PRO A 107 -10.06 4.46 -10.80
N THR A 108 -10.40 3.52 -11.68
CA THR A 108 -11.27 3.77 -12.84
C THR A 108 -12.66 3.19 -12.56
N GLY A 109 -13.53 3.99 -11.96
CA GLY A 109 -14.90 3.59 -11.61
C GLY A 109 -14.99 2.66 -10.40
N GLY A 110 -16.22 2.21 -10.10
CA GLY A 110 -16.55 1.39 -8.93
C GLY A 110 -17.01 2.20 -7.73
N GLU A 111 -17.56 1.50 -6.73
CA GLU A 111 -17.94 2.11 -5.46
C GLU A 111 -16.71 2.54 -4.66
N PRO A 112 -16.73 3.72 -4.03
CA PRO A 112 -15.61 4.20 -3.24
C PRO A 112 -15.36 3.29 -2.03
N VAL A 113 -14.12 2.89 -1.84
CA VAL A 113 -13.69 2.12 -0.66
C VAL A 113 -13.38 3.09 0.48
N PRO A 114 -13.99 2.96 1.66
CA PRO A 114 -13.81 3.90 2.76
C PRO A 114 -12.47 3.67 3.47
N LEU A 115 -11.39 4.20 2.89
CA LEU A 115 -10.05 4.10 3.47
C LEU A 115 -9.94 4.98 4.72
N SER A 116 -9.59 4.36 5.85
CA SER A 116 -9.34 5.08 7.09
C SER A 116 -7.90 5.58 7.17
N LEU A 117 -6.95 4.83 6.59
CA LEU A 117 -5.53 5.04 6.83
C LEU A 117 -4.69 4.68 5.60
N ILE A 118 -3.79 5.57 5.23
CA ILE A 118 -2.67 5.27 4.34
C ILE A 118 -1.36 5.44 5.10
N ARG A 119 -0.45 4.47 5.00
CA ARG A 119 0.91 4.55 5.52
C ARG A 119 1.88 4.63 4.35
N LEU A 120 2.58 5.75 4.23
CA LEU A 120 3.45 6.04 3.11
C LEU A 120 4.91 5.94 3.51
N HIS A 121 5.61 4.93 3.01
CA HIS A 121 7.02 4.72 3.31
C HIS A 121 7.92 5.47 2.32
N SER A 122 8.84 6.27 2.84
CA SER A 122 9.92 6.91 2.10
C SER A 122 11.22 6.16 2.37
N ALA A 123 11.89 5.69 1.30
CA ALA A 123 13.30 5.32 1.41
C ALA A 123 14.19 6.58 1.50
N VAL A 124 15.42 6.43 2.00
CA VAL A 124 16.35 7.51 2.37
C VAL A 124 16.60 8.57 1.27
N THR A 125 16.30 8.28 0.00
CA THR A 125 16.64 9.09 -1.18
C THR A 125 15.50 9.94 -1.76
N VAL A 126 14.34 10.07 -1.11
CA VAL A 126 13.12 10.68 -1.72
C VAL A 126 13.32 12.12 -2.24
N VAL A 127 14.28 12.88 -1.70
CA VAL A 127 14.37 14.34 -1.96
C VAL A 127 15.02 14.71 -3.30
N ARG A 128 15.45 13.75 -4.14
CA ARG A 128 16.11 14.09 -5.42
C ARG A 128 15.16 14.28 -6.60
N ASP A 129 13.98 13.67 -6.55
CA ASP A 129 13.01 13.70 -7.63
C ASP A 129 11.62 14.02 -7.07
N TRP A 130 11.11 15.20 -7.42
CA TRP A 130 9.82 15.66 -6.94
C TRP A 130 8.67 15.03 -7.72
N ILE A 131 8.86 14.62 -8.98
CA ILE A 131 7.76 14.17 -9.84
C ILE A 131 6.97 13.02 -9.19
N PRO A 132 7.60 11.95 -8.67
CA PRO A 132 6.86 10.89 -8.00
C PRO A 132 6.07 11.38 -6.79
N ILE A 133 6.63 12.31 -6.00
CA ILE A 133 5.94 12.89 -4.83
C ILE A 133 4.73 13.69 -5.29
N GLU A 134 4.90 14.54 -6.30
CA GLU A 134 3.82 15.37 -6.84
C GLU A 134 2.68 14.53 -7.41
N ASP A 135 2.99 13.53 -8.24
CA ASP A 135 2.01 12.60 -8.78
C ASP A 135 1.26 11.88 -7.65
N HIS A 136 1.98 11.49 -6.60
CA HIS A 136 1.44 10.80 -5.44
C HIS A 136 0.38 11.63 -4.73
N PHE A 137 0.76 12.83 -4.32
CA PHE A 137 -0.10 13.69 -3.52
C PHE A 137 -1.17 14.39 -4.36
N THR A 138 -0.93 14.60 -5.66
CA THR A 138 -1.96 15.04 -6.59
C THR A 138 -3.06 13.98 -6.70
N LEU A 139 -2.70 12.70 -6.81
CA LEU A 139 -3.69 11.63 -6.82
C LEU A 139 -4.46 11.55 -5.49
N LEU A 140 -3.75 11.53 -4.36
CA LEU A 140 -4.41 11.43 -3.04
C LEU A 140 -5.28 12.66 -2.72
N GLY A 141 -4.93 13.84 -3.25
CA GLY A 141 -5.74 15.05 -3.17
C GLY A 141 -6.87 15.13 -4.19
N SER A 142 -6.97 14.20 -5.13
CA SER A 142 -7.96 14.23 -6.21
C SER A 142 -9.32 13.68 -5.76
N PRO A 143 -10.45 14.30 -6.17
CA PRO A 143 -11.80 13.74 -5.94
C PRO A 143 -12.01 12.34 -6.52
N ALA A 144 -11.21 11.95 -7.52
CA ALA A 144 -11.27 10.62 -8.12
C ALA A 144 -10.71 9.53 -7.19
N PHE A 145 -9.90 9.90 -6.20
CA PHE A 145 -9.37 8.97 -5.21
C PHE A 145 -10.30 8.95 -3.97
N PRO A 146 -10.58 7.78 -3.38
CA PRO A 146 -11.45 7.69 -2.19
C PRO A 146 -10.99 8.63 -1.08
N GLU A 147 -11.94 9.14 -0.30
CA GLU A 147 -11.60 9.95 0.86
C GLU A 147 -10.80 9.11 1.87
N VAL A 148 -9.71 9.71 2.36
CA VAL A 148 -8.81 9.10 3.34
C VAL A 148 -8.81 9.98 4.58
N LYS A 149 -9.03 9.38 5.76
CA LYS A 149 -9.04 10.17 7.01
C LYS A 149 -7.64 10.56 7.45
N ARG A 150 -6.68 9.65 7.33
CA ARG A 150 -5.31 9.82 7.84
C ARG A 150 -4.27 9.29 6.85
N ILE A 151 -3.20 10.06 6.66
CA ILE A 151 -1.99 9.64 5.96
C ILE A 151 -0.81 9.77 6.93
N VAL A 152 -0.12 8.65 7.18
CA VAL A 152 1.04 8.59 8.07
C VAL A 152 2.31 8.46 7.24
N LEU A 153 3.23 9.39 7.44
CA LEU A 153 4.46 9.55 6.66
C LEU A 153 5.65 8.85 7.35
N TYR A 154 5.99 7.64 6.92
CA TYR A 154 7.09 6.84 7.48
C TYR A 154 8.43 7.08 6.78
N GLY A 155 9.51 7.15 7.57
CA GLY A 155 10.87 7.31 7.05
C GLY A 155 11.30 8.77 6.95
N THR A 156 11.97 9.15 5.86
CA THR A 156 12.67 10.44 5.70
C THR A 156 11.81 11.58 5.16
N TRP A 157 10.55 11.68 5.58
CA TRP A 157 9.61 12.69 5.09
C TRP A 157 9.85 14.11 5.59
N HIS A 158 10.58 14.28 6.70
CA HIS A 158 10.85 15.60 7.29
C HIS A 158 11.39 16.64 6.30
N ARG A 159 12.22 16.22 5.34
CA ARG A 159 12.77 17.12 4.31
C ARG A 159 11.74 17.55 3.28
N VAL A 160 10.85 16.62 2.89
CA VAL A 160 9.79 16.88 1.90
C VAL A 160 8.74 17.82 2.50
N VAL A 161 8.31 17.55 3.73
CA VAL A 161 7.24 18.36 4.36
C VAL A 161 7.68 19.75 4.77
N ALA A 162 8.99 19.97 4.92
CA ALA A 162 9.57 21.28 5.21
C ALA A 162 9.72 22.15 3.94
N ASP A 163 9.58 21.57 2.75
CA ASP A 163 9.70 22.28 1.48
C ASP A 163 8.41 23.06 1.15
N ALA A 164 8.57 24.29 0.65
CA ALA A 164 7.45 25.16 0.30
C ALA A 164 6.54 24.57 -0.79
N HIS A 165 7.08 23.77 -1.71
CA HIS A 165 6.29 23.10 -2.75
C HIS A 165 5.30 22.08 -2.18
N PHE A 166 5.60 21.52 -1.00
CA PHE A 166 4.72 20.54 -0.37
C PHE A 166 3.46 21.18 0.24
N LEU A 167 3.49 22.48 0.55
CA LEU A 167 2.39 23.20 1.18
C LEU A 167 1.08 23.07 0.40
N ARG A 168 1.13 23.15 -0.94
CA ARG A 168 -0.07 23.02 -1.79
C ARG A 168 -0.78 21.67 -1.61
N PHE A 169 -0.01 20.59 -1.47
CA PHE A 169 -0.54 19.24 -1.30
C PHE A 169 -1.15 19.06 0.09
N ARG A 170 -0.49 19.61 1.11
CA ARG A 170 -0.99 19.62 2.47
C ARG A 170 -2.34 20.35 2.56
N SER A 171 -2.44 21.54 1.97
CA SER A 171 -3.70 22.29 1.91
C SER A 171 -4.80 21.53 1.15
N ALA A 172 -4.47 20.90 0.03
CA ALA A 172 -5.42 20.12 -0.76
C ALA A 172 -5.96 18.90 0.02
N LEU A 173 -5.08 18.15 0.70
CA LEU A 173 -5.48 17.04 1.56
C LEU A 173 -6.33 17.50 2.75
N HIS A 174 -5.94 18.60 3.41
CA HIS A 174 -6.70 19.15 4.52
C HIS A 174 -8.09 19.64 4.10
N ALA A 175 -8.21 20.27 2.93
CA ALA A 175 -9.51 20.68 2.36
C ALA A 175 -10.44 19.48 2.11
N ARG A 176 -9.89 18.27 1.94
CA ARG A 176 -10.63 17.00 1.86
C ARG A 176 -10.88 16.33 3.21
N GLY A 177 -10.55 16.98 4.33
CA GLY A 177 -10.67 16.41 5.67
C GLY A 177 -9.63 15.36 6.02
N CYS A 178 -8.56 15.23 5.23
CA CYS A 178 -7.47 14.30 5.50
C CYS A 178 -6.44 14.91 6.46
N GLN A 179 -6.08 14.17 7.50
CA GLN A 179 -4.99 14.50 8.41
C GLN A 179 -3.67 13.89 7.93
N LEU A 180 -2.62 14.68 7.92
CA LEU A 180 -1.26 14.24 7.55
C LEU A 180 -0.41 14.23 8.82
N GLU A 181 0.25 13.13 9.14
CA GLU A 181 0.97 12.99 10.41
C GLU A 181 2.23 12.12 10.30
N PHE A 182 3.10 12.23 11.29
CA PHE A 182 4.22 11.30 11.49
C PHE A 182 3.85 10.15 12.43
N PRO A 183 4.60 9.04 12.44
CA PRO A 183 4.32 7.86 13.27
C PRO A 183 4.24 8.17 14.77
N GLU A 184 4.92 9.22 15.23
CA GLU A 184 4.94 9.67 16.62
C GLU A 184 3.65 10.42 17.03
N GLY A 185 2.70 10.61 16.10
CA GLY A 185 1.45 11.34 16.34
C GLY A 185 1.55 12.85 16.11
N ASN A 186 2.66 13.32 15.52
CA ASN A 186 2.83 14.72 15.16
C ASN A 186 1.98 15.05 13.92
N VAL A 187 0.84 15.70 14.12
CA VAL A 187 -0.04 16.15 13.03
C VAL A 187 0.54 17.40 12.37
N LEU A 188 0.61 17.38 11.04
CA LEU A 188 1.03 18.52 10.24
C LEU A 188 -0.15 19.49 10.10
N SER A 189 -0.01 20.69 10.67
CA SER A 189 -0.97 21.77 10.52
C SER A 189 -1.10 22.19 9.05
N PRO A 190 -2.29 22.64 8.60
CA PRO A 190 -2.53 23.07 7.21
C PRO A 190 -1.54 24.14 6.73
#